data_AF-A0A4Q9HIC9-F1
#
_entry.id   AF-A0A4Q9HIC9-F1
#
_cell.length_a   1.000
_cell.length_b   1.000
_cell.length_c   1.000
_cell.angle_alpha   90.00
_cell.angle_beta   90.00
_cell.angle_gamma   90.00
#
_symmetry.space_group_name_H-M   'P 1'
#
loop_
_entity.id
_entity.type
_entity.pdbx_description
1 polymer ?
#
loop_
_entity_poly.entity_id
_entity_poly.type
_entity_poly.pdbx_seq_one_letter_code
_entity_poly.pdbx_strand_id
1 'polypeptide(L)'
;MRWHFHYPKRTSFYPPDYESPGLGGCEASLVLLTRALAARGHQVEVFNCCYKPGVYDAVTWRMTWELTEAPAPDVAVAVRFDEALWPTDSKAGRHLFWMLDDRTRGPAAFARSFGAQGGTVVLASQAMQNRINATTLPIPTRLIPLPVETDRYTHPTGNRANICLYASMPNRGLDAALALWPRIRAAVPDAELWISGGWQLWGFTNS
;
A
#
# COMPACT_ATOMS: atom_id res chain seq x y z
N MET A 1 19.48 -4.81 10.48
CA MET A 1 18.30 -5.68 10.38
C MET A 1 17.96 -5.89 8.91
N ARG A 2 17.67 -7.13 8.54
CA ARG A 2 17.19 -7.55 7.23
C ARG A 2 15.67 -7.62 7.22
N TRP A 3 15.06 -6.89 6.29
CA TRP A 3 13.63 -6.81 6.10
C TRP A 3 13.28 -7.41 4.75
N HIS A 4 12.34 -8.35 4.73
CA HIS A 4 11.76 -8.86 3.50
C HIS A 4 10.29 -8.49 3.45
N PHE A 5 9.89 -7.82 2.37
CA PHE A 5 8.49 -7.52 2.07
C PHE A 5 8.01 -8.44 0.96
N HIS A 6 6.90 -9.13 1.15
CA HIS A 6 6.28 -9.95 0.12
C HIS A 6 4.97 -9.30 -0.30
N TYR A 7 4.87 -8.98 -1.58
CA TYR A 7 3.65 -8.47 -2.21
C TYR A 7 3.26 -9.46 -3.32
N PRO A 8 2.09 -10.12 -3.23
CA PRO A 8 1.80 -11.26 -4.08
C PRO A 8 1.56 -10.83 -5.53
N LYS A 9 1.64 -11.80 -6.44
CA LYS A 9 1.51 -11.62 -7.90
C LYS A 9 0.09 -11.24 -8.35
N ARG A 10 -0.38 -10.06 -7.94
CA ARG A 10 -1.67 -9.47 -8.37
C ARG A 10 -1.47 -8.19 -9.18
N THR A 11 -0.41 -7.44 -8.90
CA THR A 11 -0.07 -6.19 -9.57
C THR A 11 1.42 -6.19 -9.88
N SER A 12 1.75 -5.93 -11.14
CA SER A 12 3.13 -5.84 -11.60
C SER A 12 3.57 -4.39 -11.57
N PHE A 13 4.67 -4.10 -10.87
CA PHE A 13 5.25 -2.76 -10.81
C PHE A 13 6.72 -2.81 -10.38
N TYR A 14 7.46 -1.75 -10.70
CA TYR A 14 8.81 -1.51 -10.19
C TYR A 14 8.91 -0.06 -9.66
N PRO A 15 9.92 0.29 -8.84
CA PRO A 15 9.88 1.52 -8.04
C PRO A 15 9.71 2.84 -8.82
N PRO A 16 10.36 3.04 -9.98
CA PRO A 16 10.14 4.23 -10.81
C PRO A 16 8.71 4.44 -11.31
N ASP A 17 7.85 3.40 -11.32
CA ASP A 17 6.42 3.59 -11.62
C ASP A 17 5.77 4.56 -10.63
N TYR A 18 6.33 4.74 -9.43
CA TYR A 18 5.87 5.73 -8.45
C TYR A 18 5.78 7.14 -9.03
N GLU A 19 6.74 7.55 -9.87
CA GLU A 19 6.75 8.85 -10.53
C GLU A 19 5.93 8.85 -11.82
N SER A 20 6.05 7.79 -12.63
CA SER A 20 5.37 7.66 -13.91
C SER A 20 5.27 6.19 -14.33
N PRO A 21 4.07 5.65 -14.59
CA PRO A 21 2.79 6.36 -14.76
C PRO A 21 2.08 6.75 -13.45
N GLY A 22 2.64 6.40 -12.29
CA GLY A 22 2.02 6.48 -10.97
C GLY A 22 1.73 5.10 -10.41
N LEU A 23 1.45 5.02 -9.11
CA LEU A 23 1.12 3.79 -8.40
C LEU A 23 -0.15 3.94 -7.56
N GLY A 24 -0.82 2.82 -7.30
CA GLY A 24 -1.90 2.76 -6.32
C GLY A 24 -1.37 3.07 -4.92
N GLY A 25 -2.25 3.49 -4.00
CA GLY A 25 -1.83 3.91 -2.67
C GLY A 25 -1.09 2.84 -1.86
N CYS A 26 -1.37 1.55 -2.09
CA CYS A 26 -0.69 0.44 -1.43
C CYS A 26 0.74 0.28 -1.96
N GLU A 27 0.89 0.25 -3.28
CA GLU A 27 2.16 0.10 -3.98
C GLU A 27 3.06 1.31 -3.73
N ALA A 28 2.51 2.52 -3.80
CA ALA A 28 3.19 3.77 -3.44
C ALA A 28 3.68 3.74 -1.98
N SER A 29 2.84 3.34 -1.03
CA SER A 29 3.23 3.24 0.38
C SER A 29 4.37 2.24 0.60
N LEU A 30 4.37 1.12 -0.13
CA LEU A 30 5.45 0.13 -0.07
C LEU A 30 6.79 0.72 -0.56
N VAL A 31 6.78 1.43 -1.69
CA VAL A 31 7.98 2.10 -2.23
C VAL A 31 8.53 3.10 -1.21
N LEU A 32 7.68 3.99 -0.68
CA LEU A 32 8.10 5.02 0.26
C LEU A 32 8.63 4.45 1.57
N LEU A 33 7.94 3.47 2.15
CA LEU A 33 8.35 2.87 3.43
C LEU A 33 9.67 2.11 3.29
N THR A 34 9.82 1.31 2.23
CA THR A 34 11.04 0.51 2.01
C THR A 34 12.26 1.39 1.74
N ARG A 35 12.10 2.46 0.94
CA ARG A 35 13.11 3.51 0.76
C ARG A 35 13.52 4.13 2.09
N ALA A 36 12.55 4.53 2.92
CA ALA A 36 12.83 5.14 4.22
C ALA A 36 13.55 4.18 5.19
N LEU A 37 13.23 2.88 5.16
CA LEU A 37 13.93 1.86 5.94
C LEU A 37 15.37 1.66 5.46
N ALA A 38 15.59 1.58 4.15
CA ALA A 38 16.93 1.44 3.58
C ALA A 38 17.80 2.66 3.90
N ALA A 39 17.25 3.87 3.79
CA ALA A 39 17.92 5.11 4.17
C ALA A 39 18.34 5.16 5.65
N ARG A 40 17.69 4.37 6.52
CA ARG A 40 18.05 4.22 7.95
C ARG A 40 19.09 3.10 8.18
N GLY A 41 19.68 2.54 7.14
CA GLY A 41 20.72 1.52 7.21
C GLY A 41 20.20 0.08 7.34
N HIS A 42 18.92 -0.17 7.04
CA HIS A 42 18.39 -1.53 6.97
C HIS A 42 18.68 -2.19 5.62
N GLN A 43 18.89 -3.51 5.62
CA GLN A 43 18.92 -4.30 4.39
C GLN A 43 17.47 -4.60 4.02
N VAL A 44 16.96 -4.02 2.93
CA VAL A 44 15.55 -4.16 2.54
C VAL A 44 15.46 -4.87 1.20
N GLU A 45 14.71 -5.97 1.18
CA GLU A 45 14.37 -6.66 -0.06
C GLU A 45 12.85 -6.72 -0.22
N VAL A 46 12.37 -6.46 -1.43
CA VAL A 46 10.96 -6.53 -1.80
C VAL A 46 10.79 -7.61 -2.86
N PHE A 47 9.91 -8.56 -2.57
CA PHE A 47 9.53 -9.66 -3.43
C PHE A 47 8.13 -9.39 -3.96
N ASN A 48 8.03 -8.98 -5.23
CA ASN A 48 6.75 -8.76 -5.89
C ASN A 48 6.80 -9.26 -7.35
N CYS A 49 5.79 -8.94 -8.17
CA CYS A 49 5.89 -9.13 -9.62
C CYS A 49 6.69 -7.96 -10.24
N CYS A 50 7.97 -7.82 -9.88
CA CYS A 50 8.83 -6.72 -10.34
C CYS A 50 9.21 -6.90 -11.82
N TYR A 51 8.51 -6.29 -12.76
CA TYR A 51 8.83 -6.50 -14.18
C TYR A 51 10.22 -5.95 -14.61
N LYS A 52 10.89 -5.17 -13.75
CA LYS A 52 12.28 -4.73 -13.93
C LYS A 52 13.05 -4.82 -12.60
N PRO A 53 13.45 -6.03 -12.16
CA PRO A 53 14.18 -6.25 -10.92
C PRO A 53 15.49 -5.48 -10.88
N GLY A 54 15.97 -5.17 -9.67
CA GLY A 54 17.20 -4.40 -9.48
C GLY A 54 17.26 -3.70 -8.13
N VAL A 55 18.30 -2.89 -7.94
CA VAL A 55 18.46 -2.07 -6.73
C VAL A 55 18.01 -0.64 -7.04
N TYR A 56 17.07 -0.14 -6.24
CA TYR A 56 16.52 1.22 -6.34
C TYR A 56 16.47 1.81 -4.94
N ASP A 57 17.03 3.02 -4.76
CA ASP A 57 17.08 3.69 -3.46
C ASP A 57 17.61 2.80 -2.31
N ALA A 58 18.66 2.01 -2.60
CA ALA A 58 19.25 1.02 -1.71
C ALA A 58 18.31 -0.14 -1.26
N VAL A 59 17.16 -0.29 -1.90
CA VAL A 59 16.23 -1.43 -1.75
C VAL A 59 16.46 -2.42 -2.90
N THR A 60 16.58 -3.71 -2.60
CA THR A 60 16.66 -4.76 -3.62
C THR A 60 15.27 -5.24 -3.99
N TRP A 61 14.88 -5.11 -5.25
CA TRP A 61 13.59 -5.56 -5.77
C TRP A 61 13.78 -6.83 -6.60
N ARG A 62 13.06 -7.89 -6.22
CA ARG A 62 13.15 -9.23 -6.78
C ARG A 62 11.80 -9.75 -7.21
N MET A 63 11.81 -10.76 -8.06
CA MET A 63 10.60 -11.52 -8.39
C MET A 63 10.13 -12.33 -7.20
N THR A 64 8.81 -12.44 -7.03
CA THR A 64 8.16 -13.16 -5.92
C THR A 64 8.65 -14.61 -5.77
N TRP A 65 8.96 -15.30 -6.87
CA TRP A 65 9.45 -16.68 -6.83
C TRP A 65 10.91 -16.82 -6.37
N GLU A 66 11.66 -15.72 -6.24
CA GLU A 66 12.99 -15.73 -5.64
C GLU A 66 12.93 -15.74 -4.11
N LEU A 67 11.75 -15.59 -3.51
CA LEU A 67 11.58 -15.53 -2.05
C LEU A 67 12.08 -16.81 -1.35
N THR A 68 11.93 -17.98 -1.97
CA THR A 68 12.35 -19.27 -1.39
C THR A 68 13.86 -19.43 -1.31
N GLU A 69 14.60 -18.75 -2.19
CA GLU A 69 16.06 -18.80 -2.25
C GLU A 69 16.71 -17.71 -1.38
N ALA A 70 15.90 -16.79 -0.86
CA ALA A 70 16.40 -15.69 -0.06
C ALA A 70 16.77 -16.15 1.36
N PRO A 71 17.86 -15.64 1.94
CA PRO A 71 18.22 -15.97 3.31
C PRO A 71 17.17 -15.45 4.29
N ALA A 72 16.96 -16.16 5.40
CA ALA A 72 15.95 -15.78 6.38
C ALA A 72 16.09 -14.29 6.84
N PRO A 73 14.99 -13.52 6.86
CA PRO A 73 15.02 -12.14 7.32
C PRO A 73 14.91 -12.02 8.84
N ASP A 74 15.35 -10.89 9.40
CA ASP A 74 15.02 -10.54 10.78
C ASP A 74 13.53 -10.20 10.91
N VAL A 75 12.96 -9.57 9.87
CA VAL A 75 11.55 -9.17 9.81
C VAL A 75 10.96 -9.57 8.45
N ALA A 76 9.95 -10.44 8.48
CA ALA A 76 9.13 -10.81 7.33
C ALA A 76 7.82 -9.99 7.35
N VAL A 77 7.52 -9.32 6.26
CA VAL A 77 6.34 -8.44 6.12
C VAL A 77 5.48 -8.93 4.96
N ALA A 78 4.35 -9.54 5.29
CA ALA A 78 3.29 -9.87 4.35
C ALA A 78 2.50 -8.59 4.04
N VAL A 79 2.52 -8.14 2.79
CA VAL A 79 1.93 -6.86 2.42
C VAL A 79 0.55 -7.07 1.80
N ARG A 80 -0.42 -6.32 2.31
CA ARG A 80 -1.80 -6.19 1.83
C ARG A 80 -2.64 -7.46 1.95
N PHE A 81 -2.22 -8.59 1.40
CA PHE A 81 -3.05 -9.79 1.28
C PHE A 81 -2.55 -10.98 2.11
N ASP A 82 -3.45 -11.84 2.57
CA ASP A 82 -3.11 -13.04 3.32
C ASP A 82 -2.27 -14.07 2.53
N GLU A 83 -2.32 -14.05 1.19
CA GLU A 83 -1.43 -14.89 0.36
C GLU A 83 0.05 -14.48 0.44
N ALA A 84 0.34 -13.30 0.99
CA ALA A 84 1.70 -12.84 1.19
C ALA A 84 2.36 -13.44 2.44
N LEU A 85 1.60 -14.13 3.29
CA LEU A 85 2.10 -14.71 4.53
C LEU A 85 3.24 -15.70 4.26
N TRP A 86 4.26 -15.64 5.13
CA TRP A 86 5.31 -16.65 5.12
C TRP A 86 4.76 -17.98 5.63
N PRO A 87 5.36 -19.10 5.20
CA PRO A 87 5.10 -20.42 5.77
C PRO A 87 5.28 -20.44 7.29
N THR A 88 4.54 -21.31 7.98
CA THR A 88 4.56 -21.43 9.44
C THR A 88 5.91 -21.90 10.00
N ASP A 89 6.74 -22.54 9.18
CA ASP A 89 8.09 -23.01 9.52
C ASP A 89 9.20 -21.99 9.18
N SER A 90 8.81 -20.81 8.68
CA SER A 90 9.70 -19.69 8.38
C SER A 90 10.61 -19.35 9.56
N LYS A 91 11.90 -19.14 9.26
CA LYS A 91 12.93 -18.79 10.24
C LYS A 91 13.04 -17.28 10.50
N ALA A 92 12.07 -16.50 10.04
CA ALA A 92 12.06 -15.07 10.28
C ALA A 92 11.94 -14.75 11.78
N GLY A 93 12.66 -13.74 12.26
CA GLY A 93 12.63 -13.33 13.67
C GLY A 93 11.30 -12.69 14.09
N ARG A 94 10.61 -12.04 13.15
CA ARG A 94 9.28 -11.44 13.34
C ARG A 94 8.43 -11.58 12.09
N HIS A 95 7.13 -11.81 12.28
CA HIS A 95 6.15 -11.87 11.20
C HIS A 95 5.14 -10.74 11.34
N LEU A 96 5.09 -9.88 10.33
CA LEU A 96 4.15 -8.77 10.25
C LEU A 96 3.18 -8.99 9.10
N PHE A 97 1.91 -8.74 9.33
CA PHE A 97 0.91 -8.60 8.27
C PHE A 97 0.53 -7.13 8.16
N TRP A 98 1.05 -6.45 7.15
CA TRP A 98 0.70 -5.06 6.88
C TRP A 98 -0.62 -4.98 6.12
N MET A 99 -1.70 -4.94 6.90
CA MET A 99 -3.07 -4.87 6.43
C MET A 99 -3.36 -3.44 5.98
N LEU A 100 -3.51 -3.25 4.66
CA LEU A 100 -3.77 -1.94 4.05
C LEU A 100 -5.28 -1.74 3.82
N ASP A 101 -5.87 -2.59 2.99
CA ASP A 101 -7.30 -2.56 2.64
C ASP A 101 -7.96 -3.94 2.58
N ASP A 102 -7.19 -5.02 2.71
CA ASP A 102 -7.72 -6.39 2.65
C ASP A 102 -8.41 -6.81 3.95
N ARG A 103 -9.34 -7.74 3.81
CA ARG A 103 -9.91 -8.51 4.92
C ARG A 103 -9.55 -9.96 4.70
N THR A 104 -8.70 -10.49 5.56
CA THR A 104 -8.30 -11.90 5.54
C THR A 104 -9.52 -12.81 5.46
N ARG A 105 -9.46 -13.85 4.64
CA ARG A 105 -10.55 -14.85 4.59
C ARG A 105 -10.56 -15.64 5.89
N GLY A 106 -11.73 -15.77 6.50
CA GLY A 106 -11.88 -16.46 7.79
C GLY A 106 -11.05 -15.82 8.91
N PRO A 107 -11.40 -14.61 9.38
CA PRO A 107 -10.62 -13.84 10.36
C PRO A 107 -10.25 -14.61 11.63
N ALA A 108 -11.13 -15.50 12.11
CA ALA A 108 -10.87 -16.33 13.28
C ALA A 108 -9.79 -17.40 13.03
N ALA A 109 -9.79 -18.01 11.84
CA ALA A 109 -8.75 -18.97 11.47
C ALA A 109 -7.41 -18.27 11.29
N PHE A 110 -7.40 -17.13 10.59
CA PHE A 110 -6.22 -16.28 10.43
C PHE A 110 -5.64 -15.84 11.79
N ALA A 111 -6.47 -15.30 12.69
CA ALA A 111 -6.01 -14.86 14.00
C ALA A 111 -5.36 -15.98 14.82
N ARG A 112 -5.93 -17.20 14.76
CA ARG A 112 -5.35 -18.37 15.42
C ARG A 112 -4.03 -18.80 14.81
N SER A 113 -3.96 -18.99 13.49
CA SER A 113 -2.75 -19.49 12.83
C SER A 113 -1.62 -18.46 12.85
N PHE A 114 -1.91 -17.23 12.45
CA PHE A 114 -0.92 -16.15 12.43
C PHE A 114 -0.53 -15.71 13.84
N GLY A 115 -1.45 -15.73 14.80
CA GLY A 115 -1.13 -15.49 16.21
C GLY A 115 -0.23 -16.57 16.81
N ALA A 116 -0.47 -17.85 16.50
CA ALA A 116 0.33 -18.97 17.00
C ALA A 116 1.79 -18.94 16.55
N GLN A 117 2.09 -18.34 15.39
CA GLN A 117 3.46 -18.08 14.93
C GLN A 117 4.06 -16.76 15.46
N GLY A 118 3.41 -16.10 16.42
CA GLY A 118 3.88 -14.81 16.97
C GLY A 118 3.65 -13.62 16.05
N GLY A 119 2.73 -13.74 15.09
CA GLY A 119 2.43 -12.72 14.10
C GLY A 119 1.78 -11.46 14.69
N THR A 120 2.08 -10.31 14.10
CA THR A 120 1.48 -9.01 14.45
C THR A 120 0.86 -8.36 13.23
N VAL A 121 -0.37 -7.86 13.36
CA VAL A 121 -1.06 -7.12 12.30
C VAL A 121 -0.71 -5.64 12.41
N VAL A 122 -0.21 -5.06 11.32
CA VAL A 122 0.02 -3.62 11.19
C VAL A 122 -1.15 -3.00 10.46
N LEU A 123 -1.77 -1.99 11.08
CA LEU A 123 -2.96 -1.29 10.61
C LEU A 123 -2.61 0.12 10.15
N ALA A 124 -3.29 0.60 9.11
CA ALA A 124 -3.04 1.93 8.54
C ALA A 124 -3.90 3.05 9.16
N SER A 125 -4.96 2.74 9.92
CA SER A 125 -5.88 3.76 10.46
C SER A 125 -6.62 3.33 11.72
N GLN A 126 -7.08 4.33 12.49
CA GLN A 126 -7.96 4.12 13.64
C GLN A 126 -9.28 3.43 13.25
N ALA A 127 -9.81 3.71 12.05
CA ALA A 127 -11.01 3.04 11.55
C ALA A 127 -10.81 1.51 11.42
N MET A 128 -9.63 1.08 10.98
CA MET A 128 -9.27 -0.34 10.94
C MET A 128 -9.12 -0.92 12.35
N GLN A 129 -8.46 -0.19 13.25
CA GLN A 129 -8.32 -0.60 14.66
C GLN A 129 -9.69 -0.79 15.32
N ASN A 130 -10.61 0.14 15.12
CA ASN A 130 -11.97 0.05 15.68
C ASN A 130 -12.72 -1.17 15.14
N ARG A 131 -12.55 -1.50 13.85
CA ARG A 131 -13.15 -2.70 13.25
C ARG A 131 -12.57 -3.99 13.85
N ILE A 132 -11.27 -4.04 14.10
CA ILE A 132 -10.64 -5.20 14.76
C ILE A 132 -11.06 -5.30 16.22
N ASN A 133 -11.09 -4.19 16.96
CA ASN A 133 -11.52 -4.15 18.37
C ASN A 133 -13.00 -4.54 18.55
N ALA A 134 -13.83 -4.32 17.54
CA ALA A 134 -15.21 -4.80 17.52
C ALA A 134 -15.31 -6.33 17.36
N THR A 135 -14.21 -7.01 17.06
CA THR A 135 -14.11 -8.48 17.04
C THR A 135 -13.47 -8.99 18.33
N THR A 136 -13.77 -10.23 18.72
CA THR A 136 -13.15 -10.91 19.87
C THR A 136 -11.87 -11.67 19.50
N LEU A 137 -11.22 -11.32 18.39
CA LEU A 137 -10.08 -12.05 17.85
C LEU A 137 -8.80 -11.72 18.62
N PRO A 138 -8.11 -12.72 19.22
CA PRO A 138 -6.88 -12.50 19.96
C PRO A 138 -5.70 -12.40 18.99
N ILE A 139 -5.46 -11.22 18.41
CA ILE A 139 -4.31 -10.97 17.53
C ILE A 139 -3.63 -9.65 17.89
N PRO A 140 -2.30 -9.63 18.09
CA PRO A 140 -1.56 -8.39 18.32
C PRO A 140 -1.70 -7.44 17.14
N THR A 141 -2.03 -6.18 17.44
CA THR A 141 -2.13 -5.10 16.44
C THR A 141 -1.16 -3.97 16.73
N ARG A 142 -0.72 -3.29 15.68
CA ARG A 142 0.06 -2.04 15.74
C ARG A 142 -0.49 -1.06 14.72
N LEU A 143 -0.79 0.16 15.15
CA LEU A 143 -1.23 1.23 14.26
C LEU A 143 0.00 1.99 13.73
N ILE A 144 0.23 1.92 12.42
CA ILE A 144 1.28 2.67 11.71
C ILE A 144 0.61 3.37 10.51
N PRO A 145 0.44 4.70 10.53
CA PRO A 145 -0.13 5.45 9.42
C PRO A 145 0.68 5.29 8.12
N LEU A 146 0.03 5.52 6.99
CA LEU A 146 0.69 5.46 5.68
C LEU A 146 1.65 6.64 5.48
N PRO A 147 2.77 6.43 4.78
CA PRO A 147 3.74 7.49 4.52
C PRO A 147 3.21 8.51 3.51
N VAL A 148 3.65 9.76 3.66
CA VAL A 148 3.46 10.86 2.70
C VAL A 148 4.79 11.58 2.56
N GLU A 149 5.22 11.89 1.33
CA GLU A 149 6.42 12.69 1.09
C GLU A 149 6.14 14.18 1.34
N THR A 150 6.20 14.58 2.61
CA THR A 150 5.91 15.96 3.05
C THR A 150 6.76 17.02 2.36
N ASP A 151 7.97 16.65 1.95
CA ASP A 151 8.91 17.57 1.30
C ASP A 151 8.40 18.05 -0.07
N ARG A 152 7.54 17.27 -0.74
CA ARG A 152 6.86 17.69 -1.98
C ARG A 152 5.83 18.81 -1.77
N TYR A 153 5.43 19.07 -0.53
CA TYR A 153 4.35 19.99 -0.17
C TYR A 153 4.86 21.21 0.64
N THR A 154 6.13 21.55 0.48
CA THR A 154 6.80 22.63 1.25
C THR A 154 6.51 24.03 0.72
N HIS A 155 6.06 24.16 -0.52
CA HIS A 155 5.74 25.44 -1.12
C HIS A 155 4.26 25.78 -0.94
N PRO A 156 3.91 26.87 -0.23
CA PRO A 156 2.54 27.33 -0.18
C PRO A 156 2.09 27.65 -1.60
N THR A 157 1.01 27.04 -2.05
CA THR A 157 0.42 27.42 -3.33
C THR A 157 -0.27 28.76 -3.16
N GLY A 158 -0.02 29.70 -4.08
CA GLY A 158 -0.76 30.96 -4.14
C GLY A 158 -2.27 30.74 -4.29
N ASN A 159 -3.04 31.83 -4.27
CA ASN A 159 -4.49 31.74 -4.45
C ASN A 159 -4.79 31.07 -5.80
N ARG A 160 -5.30 29.84 -5.77
CA ARG A 160 -5.67 29.09 -6.97
C ARG A 160 -7.11 29.42 -7.34
N ALA A 161 -7.45 29.23 -8.62
CA ALA A 161 -8.83 29.20 -9.07
C ALA A 161 -9.65 28.17 -8.25
N ASN A 162 -10.97 28.25 -8.32
CA ASN A 162 -11.91 27.37 -7.61
C ASN A 162 -11.87 25.92 -8.15
N ILE A 163 -10.75 25.22 -7.91
CA ILE A 163 -10.48 23.89 -8.46
C ILE A 163 -10.88 22.82 -7.43
N CYS A 164 -11.72 21.89 -7.87
CA CYS A 164 -11.99 20.62 -7.21
C CYS A 164 -11.17 19.52 -7.88
N LEU A 165 -10.27 18.86 -7.14
CA LEU A 165 -9.45 17.77 -7.65
C LEU A 165 -10.04 16.41 -7.25
N TYR A 166 -10.36 15.59 -8.24
CA TYR A 166 -10.67 14.17 -8.07
C TYR A 166 -9.44 13.32 -8.44
N ALA A 167 -8.77 12.78 -7.43
CA ALA A 167 -7.53 12.01 -7.56
C ALA A 167 -7.70 10.57 -7.02
N SER A 168 -8.63 9.80 -7.61
CA SER A 168 -8.95 8.43 -7.17
C SER A 168 -9.38 7.55 -8.35
N MET A 169 -9.63 6.25 -8.08
CA MET A 169 -10.24 5.35 -9.06
C MET A 169 -11.66 5.79 -9.40
N PRO A 170 -12.10 5.75 -10.69
CA PRO A 170 -13.43 6.22 -11.08
C PRO A 170 -14.59 5.60 -10.29
N ASN A 171 -14.50 4.31 -9.94
CA ASN A 171 -15.54 3.63 -9.16
C ASN A 171 -15.57 4.02 -7.66
N ARG A 172 -14.73 4.96 -7.22
CA ARG A 172 -14.71 5.50 -5.85
C ARG A 172 -15.42 6.84 -5.79
N GLY A 173 -16.61 6.92 -6.39
CA GLY A 173 -17.49 8.08 -6.28
C GLY A 173 -17.31 9.17 -7.33
N LEU A 174 -16.65 8.90 -8.47
CA LEU A 174 -16.59 9.88 -9.56
C LEU A 174 -17.99 10.16 -10.13
N ASP A 175 -18.82 9.14 -10.24
CA ASP A 175 -20.23 9.25 -10.60
C ASP A 175 -20.99 10.22 -9.69
N ALA A 176 -20.80 10.10 -8.37
CA ALA A 176 -21.38 11.00 -7.39
C ALA A 176 -20.84 12.44 -7.54
N ALA A 177 -19.53 12.60 -7.75
CA ALA A 177 -18.92 13.91 -7.99
C ALA A 177 -19.50 14.58 -9.26
N LEU A 178 -19.65 13.82 -10.35
CA LEU A 178 -20.23 14.30 -11.60
C LEU A 178 -21.72 14.66 -11.45
N ALA A 179 -22.49 13.86 -10.71
CA ALA A 179 -23.90 14.14 -10.43
C ALA A 179 -24.10 15.43 -9.61
N LEU A 180 -23.17 15.73 -8.70
CA LEU A 180 -23.20 16.96 -7.89
C LEU A 180 -22.68 18.18 -8.66
N TRP A 181 -21.84 17.99 -9.67
CA TRP A 181 -21.10 19.08 -10.33
C TRP A 181 -21.97 20.20 -10.90
N PRO A 182 -23.13 19.96 -11.56
CA PRO A 182 -23.99 21.05 -12.03
C PRO A 182 -24.45 22.00 -10.93
N ARG A 183 -24.72 21.47 -9.72
CA ARG A 183 -25.13 22.27 -8.56
C ARG A 183 -23.97 23.09 -8.00
N ILE A 184 -22.77 22.52 -8.00
CA ILE A 184 -21.54 23.23 -7.59
C ILE A 184 -21.28 24.39 -8.55
N ARG A 185 -21.31 24.14 -9.86
CA ARG A 185 -21.10 25.18 -10.88
C ARG A 185 -22.17 26.27 -10.85
N ALA A 186 -23.43 25.93 -10.52
CA ALA A 186 -24.47 26.94 -10.34
C ALA A 186 -24.17 27.90 -9.16
N ALA A 187 -23.57 27.40 -8.09
CA ALA A 187 -23.20 28.20 -6.92
C ALA A 187 -21.84 28.91 -7.08
N VAL A 188 -20.91 28.31 -7.82
CA VAL A 188 -19.55 28.80 -8.08
C VAL A 188 -19.26 28.69 -9.58
N PRO A 189 -19.65 29.69 -10.40
CA PRO A 189 -19.63 29.59 -11.86
C PRO A 189 -18.26 29.37 -12.49
N ASP A 190 -17.20 29.81 -11.83
CA ASP A 190 -15.81 29.67 -12.26
C ASP A 190 -15.12 28.42 -11.68
N ALA A 191 -15.87 27.53 -10.99
CA ALA A 191 -15.30 26.31 -10.46
C ALA A 191 -14.98 25.29 -11.56
N GLU A 192 -13.84 24.62 -11.40
CA GLU A 192 -13.36 23.57 -12.32
C GLU A 192 -13.24 22.22 -11.60
N LEU A 193 -13.62 21.13 -12.27
CA LEU A 193 -13.43 19.77 -11.79
C LEU A 193 -12.28 19.14 -12.57
N TRP A 194 -11.17 18.89 -11.89
CA TRP A 194 -10.00 18.25 -12.45
C TRP A 194 -10.00 16.78 -12.04
N ILE A 195 -9.87 15.88 -13.01
CA ILE A 195 -9.85 14.44 -12.79
C ILE A 195 -8.45 13.95 -13.17
N SER A 196 -7.70 13.44 -12.19
CA SER A 196 -6.32 13.00 -12.38
C SER A 196 -6.14 11.48 -12.23
N GLY A 197 -7.23 10.71 -12.30
CA GLY A 197 -7.24 9.26 -12.15
C GLY A 197 -8.07 8.57 -13.24
N GLY A 198 -7.71 7.33 -13.57
CA GLY A 198 -8.37 6.55 -14.61
C GLY A 198 -7.99 5.08 -14.52
N TRP A 199 -8.61 4.23 -15.35
CA TRP A 199 -8.44 2.78 -15.25
C TRP A 199 -7.11 2.24 -15.84
N GLN A 200 -6.36 3.10 -16.53
CA GLN A 200 -5.12 2.74 -17.23
C GLN A 200 -4.05 2.16 -16.30
N LEU A 201 -3.96 2.67 -15.06
CA LEU A 201 -3.04 2.15 -14.05
C LEU A 201 -3.28 0.68 -13.69
N TRP A 202 -4.51 0.20 -13.91
CA TRP A 202 -4.92 -1.19 -13.68
C TRP A 202 -5.05 -2.00 -14.96
N GLY A 203 -4.44 -1.53 -16.06
CA GLY A 203 -4.39 -2.25 -17.34
C GLY A 203 -5.65 -2.18 -18.18
N PHE A 204 -6.64 -1.37 -17.80
CA PHE A 204 -7.79 -1.11 -18.66
C PHE A 204 -7.44 0.02 -19.63
N THR A 205 -7.35 -0.31 -20.91
CA THR A 205 -7.28 0.66 -22.00
C THR A 205 -8.66 0.80 -22.63
N ASN A 206 -8.98 1.98 -23.17
CA ASN A 206 -10.11 2.08 -24.09
C ASN A 206 -9.79 1.19 -25.30
N SER A 207 -10.64 0.19 -25.54
CA SER A 207 -10.70 -0.54 -26.81
C SER A 207 -11.14 0.37 -27.94
#